data_AF-A0A2H0SVR9-F1
#
_entry.id   AF-A0A2H0SVR9-F1
#
_cell.length_a   1.000
_cell.length_b   1.000
_cell.length_c   1.000
_cell.angle_alpha   90.00
_cell.angle_beta   90.00
_cell.angle_gamma   90.00
#
_symmetry.space_group_name_H-M   'P 1'
#
loop_
_entity.id
_entity.type
_entity.pdbx_description
1 polymer ?
#
loop_
_entity_poly.entity_id
_entity_poly.type
_entity_poly.pdbx_seq_one_letter_code
_entity_poly.pdbx_strand_id
1 'polypeptide(L)'
;EPESLVDSSCENPGAGQGELGAVVATQVFIQDGNHPDPIISSNLSNAAANQYSLQWHANAGTITIPAGGVLEVSLQWTTEAQSFENEIQSDSVIFDVIFDLQQVLI
;
A
#
# COMPACT_ATOMS: atom_id res chain seq x y z
N GLU A 1 -21.84 -32.31 -13.14
CA GLU A 1 -21.72 -30.86 -13.36
C GLU A 1 -20.59 -30.36 -12.46
N PRO A 2 -19.56 -29.67 -12.96
CA PRO A 2 -18.32 -29.44 -12.22
C PRO A 2 -18.45 -28.40 -11.08
N GLU A 3 -19.51 -27.59 -11.09
CA GLU A 3 -19.78 -26.59 -10.04
C GLU A 3 -20.08 -27.21 -8.66
N SER A 4 -20.30 -28.52 -8.54
CA SER A 4 -20.62 -29.14 -7.24
C SER A 4 -19.40 -29.47 -6.38
N LEU A 5 -18.18 -29.15 -6.83
CA LEU A 5 -16.93 -29.33 -6.07
C LEU A 5 -16.48 -28.01 -5.44
N VAL A 6 -17.42 -27.24 -4.88
CA VAL A 6 -17.06 -26.14 -3.99
C VAL A 6 -16.46 -26.76 -2.73
N ASP A 7 -15.16 -26.58 -2.54
CA ASP A 7 -14.46 -26.98 -1.34
C ASP A 7 -15.03 -26.19 -0.15
N SER A 8 -15.91 -26.83 0.62
CA SER A 8 -16.51 -26.25 1.82
C SER A 8 -15.64 -26.38 3.06
N SER A 9 -14.41 -26.89 2.93
CA SER A 9 -13.44 -26.99 4.02
C SER A 9 -12.59 -25.74 4.20
N CYS A 10 -12.66 -24.81 3.24
CA CYS A 10 -12.06 -23.49 3.39
C CYS A 10 -12.80 -22.70 4.49
N GLU A 11 -12.07 -22.34 5.55
CA GLU A 11 -12.57 -21.37 6.52
C GLU A 11 -12.90 -20.05 5.81
N ASN A 12 -13.96 -19.36 6.24
CA ASN A 12 -14.21 -18.01 5.76
C ASN A 12 -13.00 -17.14 6.14
N PRO A 13 -12.26 -16.57 5.17
CA PRO A 13 -11.13 -15.73 5.50
C PRO A 13 -11.59 -14.54 6.35
N GLY A 14 -10.84 -14.26 7.42
CA GLY A 14 -11.01 -13.07 8.24
C GLY A 14 -10.68 -11.78 7.48
N ALA A 15 -10.80 -10.63 8.13
CA ALA A 15 -10.48 -9.34 7.51
C ALA A 15 -9.03 -9.29 7.01
N GLY A 16 -8.84 -9.11 5.71
CA GLY A 16 -7.52 -9.06 5.05
C GLY A 16 -6.90 -10.44 4.75
N GLN A 17 -7.60 -11.55 5.01
CA GLN A 17 -7.19 -12.87 4.56
C GLN A 17 -7.78 -13.14 3.16
N GLY A 18 -7.01 -13.77 2.26
CA GLY A 18 -7.40 -13.97 0.86
C GLY A 18 -7.43 -12.71 -0.01
N GLU A 19 -7.06 -11.55 0.55
CA GLU A 19 -6.91 -10.33 -0.25
C GLU A 19 -5.51 -10.29 -0.88
N LEU A 20 -5.45 -10.21 -2.21
CA LEU A 20 -4.19 -10.07 -2.95
C LEU A 20 -3.33 -8.90 -2.44
N GLY A 21 -3.95 -7.80 -1.98
CA GLY A 21 -3.25 -6.65 -1.42
C GLY A 21 -2.51 -6.94 -0.11
N ALA A 22 -2.97 -7.92 0.67
CA ALA A 22 -2.34 -8.29 1.95
C ALA A 22 -0.95 -8.91 1.78
N VAL A 23 -0.69 -9.51 0.62
CA VAL A 23 0.59 -10.16 0.27
C VAL A 23 1.48 -9.28 -0.62
N VAL A 24 1.03 -8.09 -1.00
CA VAL A 24 1.86 -7.10 -1.71
C VAL A 24 2.41 -6.13 -0.68
N ALA A 25 3.68 -6.31 -0.31
CA ALA A 25 4.41 -5.41 0.55
C ALA A 25 4.77 -4.12 -0.21
N THR A 26 4.75 -3.01 0.50
CA THR A 26 4.91 -1.67 -0.07
C THR A 26 5.74 -0.77 0.80
N GLN A 27 6.54 0.05 0.14
CA GLN A 27 7.34 1.08 0.75
C GLN A 27 7.20 2.39 -0.03
N VAL A 28 7.01 3.49 0.68
CA VAL A 28 7.02 4.84 0.09
C VAL A 28 8.22 5.60 0.62
N PHE A 29 8.88 6.35 -0.24
CA PHE A 29 10.06 7.16 0.08
C PHE A 29 9.88 8.59 -0.40
N ILE A 30 10.44 9.54 0.35
CA ILE A 30 10.62 10.93 -0.07
C ILE A 30 12.09 11.18 -0.34
N GLN A 31 12.43 11.72 -1.51
CA GLN A 31 13.80 12.07 -1.88
C GLN A 31 14.11 13.53 -1.52
N ASP A 32 14.09 13.85 -0.22
CA ASP A 32 14.38 15.21 0.29
C ASP A 32 15.71 15.33 1.05
N GLY A 33 16.44 14.22 1.19
CA GLY A 33 17.69 14.15 1.95
C GLY A 33 17.52 14.11 3.48
N ASN A 34 16.30 14.28 4.00
CA ASN A 34 15.99 14.19 5.44
C ASN A 34 15.34 12.85 5.81
N HIS A 35 14.75 12.15 4.84
CA HIS A 35 14.09 10.86 5.02
C HIS A 35 14.84 9.76 4.25
N PRO A 36 15.96 9.24 4.78
CA PRO A 36 16.72 8.18 4.12
C PRO A 36 16.01 6.82 4.15
N ASP A 37 15.08 6.64 5.09
CA ASP A 37 14.28 5.44 5.31
C ASP A 37 12.85 5.61 4.73
N PRO A 38 12.13 4.51 4.44
CA PRO A 38 10.76 4.61 3.95
C PRO A 38 9.83 5.25 4.98
N ILE A 39 9.07 6.26 4.55
CA ILE A 39 8.06 6.95 5.37
C ILE A 39 6.78 6.12 5.55
N ILE A 40 6.50 5.22 4.61
CA ILE A 40 5.45 4.22 4.73
C ILE A 40 6.07 2.85 4.48
N SER A 41 5.77 1.90 5.35
CA SER A 41 6.06 0.47 5.20
C SER A 41 4.83 -0.30 5.67
N SER A 42 4.09 -0.88 4.72
CA SER A 42 2.85 -1.63 4.97
C SER A 42 2.55 -2.56 3.78
N ASN A 43 1.34 -3.10 3.69
CA ASN A 43 0.84 -3.84 2.52
C ASN A 43 -0.31 -3.09 1.83
N LEU A 44 -0.71 -3.54 0.64
CA LEU A 44 -1.81 -2.94 -0.14
C LEU A 44 -3.21 -3.43 0.27
N SER A 45 -3.36 -4.08 1.43
CA SER A 45 -4.70 -4.50 1.87
C SER A 45 -5.58 -3.29 2.17
N ASN A 46 -6.88 -3.42 1.92
CA ASN A 46 -7.86 -2.42 2.36
C ASN A 46 -7.80 -2.16 3.87
N ALA A 47 -7.47 -3.19 4.66
CA ALA A 47 -7.29 -3.07 6.11
C ALA A 47 -6.10 -2.16 6.48
N ALA A 48 -5.09 -2.06 5.62
CA ALA A 48 -3.91 -1.22 5.81
C ALA A 48 -4.08 0.22 5.32
N ALA A 49 -5.19 0.57 4.64
CA ALA A 49 -5.37 1.91 4.07
C ALA A 49 -5.20 3.05 5.11
N ASN A 50 -5.73 2.87 6.32
CA ASN A 50 -5.56 3.86 7.39
C ASN A 50 -4.11 3.97 7.89
N GLN A 51 -3.31 2.89 7.78
CA GLN A 51 -1.91 2.90 8.20
C GLN A 51 -1.06 3.80 7.31
N TYR A 52 -1.37 3.90 6.01
CA TYR A 52 -0.65 4.79 5.09
C TYR A 52 -0.69 6.24 5.56
N SER A 53 -1.90 6.74 5.86
CA SER A 53 -2.06 8.10 6.36
C SER A 53 -1.37 8.29 7.72
N LEU A 54 -1.52 7.34 8.64
CA LEU A 54 -0.88 7.41 9.94
C LEU A 54 0.65 7.46 9.86
N GLN A 55 1.25 6.59 9.05
CA GLN A 55 2.71 6.54 8.88
C GLN A 55 3.23 7.78 8.15
N TRP A 56 2.51 8.28 7.14
CA TRP A 56 2.86 9.54 6.50
C TRP A 56 2.93 10.69 7.52
N HIS A 57 1.87 10.89 8.30
CA HIS A 57 1.83 11.96 9.30
C HIS A 57 2.91 11.80 10.38
N ALA A 58 3.21 10.56 10.78
CA ALA A 58 4.19 10.28 11.81
C ALA A 58 5.65 10.45 11.31
N ASN A 59 5.93 10.04 10.08
CA ASN A 59 7.29 9.88 9.58
C ASN A 59 7.73 11.00 8.63
N ALA A 60 6.84 11.50 7.77
CA ALA A 60 7.15 12.59 6.83
C ALA A 60 6.92 13.97 7.47
N GLY A 61 5.94 14.08 8.37
CA GLY A 61 5.55 15.34 8.99
C GLY A 61 5.09 16.38 7.97
N THR A 62 5.45 17.64 8.18
CA THR A 62 5.15 18.74 7.26
C THR A 62 6.32 18.97 6.31
N ILE A 63 6.08 18.79 5.01
CA ILE A 63 7.07 19.07 3.97
C ILE A 63 6.77 20.43 3.34
N THR A 64 7.75 21.32 3.35
CA THR A 64 7.64 22.62 2.67
C THR A 64 8.36 22.55 1.33
N ILE A 65 7.60 22.63 0.24
CA ILE A 65 8.16 22.72 -1.11
C ILE A 65 8.25 24.20 -1.48
N PRO A 66 9.46 24.76 -1.71
CA PRO A 66 9.62 26.16 -2.08
C PRO A 66 9.01 26.43 -3.47
N ALA A 67 8.71 27.70 -3.77
CA ALA A 67 8.19 28.08 -5.08
C ALA A 67 9.17 27.66 -6.20
N GLY A 68 8.67 26.90 -7.18
CA GLY A 68 9.49 26.33 -8.25
C GLY A 68 10.32 25.11 -7.84
N GLY A 69 10.21 24.66 -6.58
CA GLY A 69 10.79 23.42 -6.09
C GLY A 69 10.02 22.18 -6.56
N VAL A 70 10.68 21.03 -6.46
CA VAL A 70 10.12 19.71 -6.76
C VAL A 70 10.39 18.81 -5.57
N LEU A 71 9.43 17.95 -5.24
CA LEU A 71 9.59 16.85 -4.29
C LEU A 71 9.35 15.55 -5.04
N GLU A 72 10.34 14.67 -5.04
CA GLU A 72 10.18 13.34 -5.61
C GLU A 72 9.71 12.36 -4.54
N VAL A 73 8.63 11.65 -4.85
CA VAL A 73 8.07 10.58 -4.03
C VAL A 73 8.06 9.31 -4.85
N SER A 74 8.60 8.23 -4.30
CA SER A 74 8.64 6.93 -4.98
C SER A 74 7.93 5.86 -4.18
N LEU A 75 7.12 5.05 -4.86
CA LEU A 75 6.51 3.85 -4.31
C LEU A 75 7.22 2.62 -4.88
N GLN A 76 7.65 1.75 -3.98
CA GLN A 76 8.16 0.43 -4.30
C GLN A 76 7.19 -0.61 -3.77
N TRP A 77 6.89 -1.62 -4.58
CA TRP A 77 6.05 -2.73 -4.18
C TRP A 77 6.74 -4.04 -4.53
N THR A 78 6.51 -5.05 -3.69
CA THR A 78 7.09 -6.38 -3.82
C THR A 78 6.09 -7.42 -3.40
N THR A 79 6.16 -8.58 -4.02
CA THR A 79 5.35 -9.74 -3.66
C THR A 79 6.13 -11.00 -4.01
N GLU A 80 6.01 -12.04 -3.21
CA GLU A 80 6.68 -13.30 -3.49
C GLU A 80 5.73 -14.23 -4.25
N ALA A 81 6.23 -14.88 -5.30
CA ALA A 81 5.41 -15.77 -6.14
C ALA A 81 4.76 -16.94 -5.37
N GLN A 82 5.29 -17.28 -4.18
CA GLN A 82 4.77 -18.35 -3.33
C GLN A 82 3.74 -17.85 -2.31
N SER A 83 3.58 -16.53 -2.14
CA SER A 83 2.64 -15.95 -1.15
C SER A 83 1.17 -16.10 -1.54
N PHE A 84 0.88 -16.50 -2.77
CA PHE A 84 -0.49 -16.61 -3.29
C PHE A 84 -1.11 -18.01 -3.16
N GLU A 85 -0.38 -18.97 -2.59
CA GLU A 85 -0.79 -20.38 -2.43
C GLU A 85 -1.52 -20.96 -3.67
N ASN A 86 -2.59 -21.72 -3.48
CA ASN A 86 -3.42 -22.31 -4.54
C ASN A 86 -4.65 -21.46 -4.89
N GLU A 87 -4.71 -20.20 -4.45
CA GLU A 87 -5.84 -19.33 -4.75
C GLU A 87 -5.91 -19.06 -6.26
N ILE A 88 -7.12 -19.19 -6.83
CA ILE A 88 -7.35 -18.95 -8.25
C ILE A 88 -6.95 -17.51 -8.57
N GLN A 89 -5.91 -17.36 -9.39
CA GLN A 89 -5.26 -16.11 -9.80
C GLN A 89 -6.12 -15.28 -10.77
N SER A 90 -7.36 -14.95 -10.40
CA SER A 90 -8.21 -14.00 -11.14
C SER A 90 -8.34 -12.64 -10.48
N ASP A 91 -7.73 -12.45 -9.31
CA ASP A 91 -7.86 -11.24 -8.52
C ASP A 91 -6.94 -10.13 -9.02
N SER A 92 -7.42 -8.90 -8.90
CA SER A 92 -6.68 -7.70 -9.26
C SER A 92 -6.66 -6.72 -8.10
N VAL A 93 -5.49 -6.15 -7.83
CA VAL A 93 -5.34 -5.01 -6.90
C VAL A 93 -5.09 -3.77 -7.70
N ILE A 94 -5.90 -2.74 -7.43
CA ILE A 94 -5.72 -1.39 -7.93
C ILE A 94 -5.52 -0.51 -6.70
N PHE A 95 -4.49 0.31 -6.72
CA PHE A 95 -4.21 1.27 -5.66
C PHE A 95 -3.84 2.61 -6.28
N ASP A 96 -4.28 3.68 -5.62
CA ASP A 96 -3.96 5.05 -5.98
C ASP A 96 -3.32 5.73 -4.76
N VAL A 97 -2.28 6.52 -5.00
CA VAL A 97 -1.70 7.40 -3.99
C VAL A 97 -1.98 8.83 -4.40
N ILE A 98 -2.76 9.52 -3.58
CA ILE A 98 -3.20 10.89 -3.83
C ILE A 98 -2.47 11.80 -2.84
N PHE A 99 -1.80 12.83 -3.37
CA PHE A 99 -1.13 13.86 -2.58
C PHE A 99 -1.89 15.18 -2.71
N ASP A 100 -2.41 15.68 -1.61
CA ASP A 100 -3.04 17.00 -1.55
C ASP A 100 -2.00 18.06 -1.20
N LEU A 101 -1.71 18.94 -2.15
CA LEU A 101 -0.84 20.09 -1.94
C LEU A 101 -1.65 21.29 -1.45
N GLN A 102 -1.29 21.81 -0.29
CA GLN A 102 -1.89 23.03 0.26
C GLN A 102 -0.93 24.21 0.10
N GLN A 103 -1.41 25.30 -0.50
CA GLN A 103 -0.65 26.54 -0.57
C GLN A 103 -0.66 27.22 0.80
N VAL A 104 0.52 27.39 1.40
CA VAL A 104 0.68 28.21 2.60
C VAL A 104 0.91 29.66 2.17
N LEU A 105 -0.03 30.54 2.49
CA LEU A 105 0.16 31.99 2.42
C LEU A 105 1.05 32.40 3.61
N ILE A 106 2.24 32.91 3.33
CA ILE A 106 3.13 33.55 4.30
C ILE A 106 2.99 35.06 4.16
#